data_AF-A0A238V792-F1
#
_entry.id   AF-A0A238V792-F1
#
_cell.length_a   1.000
_cell.length_b   1.000
_cell.length_c   1.000
_cell.angle_alpha   90.00
_cell.angle_beta   90.00
_cell.angle_gamma   90.00
#
_symmetry.space_group_name_H-M   'P 1'
#
loop_
_entity.id
_entity.type
_entity.pdbx_description
1 polymer ?
#
loop_
_entity_poly.entity_id
_entity_poly.type
_entity_poly.pdbx_seq_one_letter_code
_entity_poly.pdbx_strand_id
1 'polypeptide(L)'
;MAGALRAKERSAAAAYRGGVKEYERKQLLERVNRESSTVGVEIPESIEIQGEAIDLRSFVFEIKRRDSIPPGERDRVDRAKRNLRRERLDRLEPIEENEVSYEEGEALASSIIGIDRALEALEGLDAPDPETEAKRQEAADRKRWMNFLKKALGRDDAGGGGRTRF
;
A
#
# COMPACT_ATOMS: atom_id res chain seq x y z
N MET A 1 10.42 -36.43 -38.71
CA MET A 1 9.37 -35.51 -38.21
C MET A 1 9.53 -35.34 -36.69
N ALA A 2 10.57 -34.60 -36.28
CA ALA A 2 11.04 -34.49 -34.90
C ALA A 2 10.58 -33.15 -34.26
N GLY A 3 9.27 -32.94 -34.17
CA GLY A 3 8.68 -31.66 -33.72
C GLY A 3 7.84 -31.70 -32.44
N ALA A 4 7.37 -32.87 -32.00
CA ALA A 4 6.36 -32.95 -30.94
C ALA A 4 6.93 -33.10 -29.52
N LEU A 5 8.18 -33.55 -29.36
CA LEU A 5 8.80 -33.76 -28.05
C LEU A 5 9.38 -32.48 -27.43
N ARG A 6 9.71 -31.48 -28.24
CA ARG A 6 10.34 -30.22 -27.78
C ARG A 6 9.36 -29.23 -27.14
N ALA A 7 8.05 -29.40 -27.35
CA ALA A 7 7.02 -28.52 -26.79
C ALA A 7 6.56 -28.97 -25.40
N LYS A 8 6.60 -30.28 -25.10
CA LYS A 8 6.13 -30.80 -23.81
C LYS A 8 7.17 -30.66 -22.69
N GLU A 9 8.46 -30.63 -23.02
CA GLU A 9 9.55 -30.39 -22.05
C GLU A 9 9.65 -28.92 -21.62
N ARG A 10 9.18 -27.96 -22.45
CA ARG A 10 9.11 -26.54 -22.04
C ARG A 10 7.99 -26.24 -21.05
N SER A 11 6.98 -27.10 -20.99
CA SER A 11 5.85 -26.96 -20.06
C SER A 11 6.14 -27.54 -18.67
N ALA A 12 7.07 -28.48 -18.55
CA ALA A 12 7.46 -29.06 -17.25
C ALA A 12 8.57 -28.25 -16.57
N ALA A 13 9.46 -27.59 -17.34
CA ALA A 13 10.54 -26.77 -16.80
C ALA A 13 10.09 -25.38 -16.29
N ALA A 14 8.89 -24.93 -16.66
CA ALA A 14 8.25 -23.71 -16.12
C ALA A 14 7.54 -23.97 -14.79
N ALA A 15 7.11 -25.21 -14.52
CA ALA A 15 6.38 -25.56 -13.30
C ALA A 15 7.28 -25.76 -12.06
N TYR A 16 8.61 -25.69 -12.21
CA TYR A 16 9.58 -25.86 -11.12
C TYR A 16 10.45 -24.62 -10.84
N ARG A 17 10.07 -23.47 -11.41
CA ARG A 17 10.63 -22.15 -11.09
C ARG A 17 9.46 -21.21 -10.84
N GLY A 18 9.29 -20.75 -9.60
CA GLY A 18 8.36 -19.66 -9.35
C GLY A 18 8.24 -19.35 -7.87
N GLY A 19 7.62 -20.26 -7.12
CA GLY A 19 7.29 -20.04 -5.72
C GLY A 19 8.44 -20.27 -4.74
N VAL A 20 8.34 -19.60 -3.60
CA VAL A 20 9.16 -19.84 -2.40
C VAL A 20 8.92 -21.24 -1.84
N LYS A 21 9.83 -21.72 -0.98
CA LYS A 21 9.57 -22.95 -0.22
C LYS A 21 8.45 -22.67 0.78
N GLU A 22 7.64 -23.70 1.08
CA GLU A 22 6.47 -23.54 1.96
C GLU A 22 6.81 -22.98 3.35
N TYR A 23 7.99 -23.30 3.90
CA TYR A 23 8.40 -22.70 5.19
C TYR A 23 8.78 -21.22 5.06
N GLU A 24 9.31 -20.79 3.92
CA GLU A 24 9.65 -19.39 3.61
C GLU A 24 8.37 -18.59 3.40
N ARG A 25 7.41 -19.15 2.65
CA ARG A 25 6.05 -18.60 2.49
C ARG A 25 5.38 -18.34 3.83
N LYS A 26 5.38 -19.35 4.73
CA LYS A 26 4.81 -19.22 6.07
C LYS A 26 5.48 -18.13 6.89
N GLN A 27 6.81 -17.97 6.78
CA GLN A 27 7.52 -16.89 7.47
C GLN A 27 7.14 -15.51 6.94
N LEU A 28 6.99 -15.36 5.62
CA LEU A 28 6.52 -14.11 5.00
C LEU A 28 5.10 -13.76 5.46
N LEU A 29 4.18 -14.73 5.42
CA LEU A 29 2.78 -14.56 5.84
C LEU A 29 2.67 -14.24 7.33
N GLU A 30 3.43 -14.92 8.19
CA GLU A 30 3.48 -14.63 9.63
C GLU A 30 3.99 -13.21 9.88
N ARG A 31 5.04 -12.80 9.16
CA ARG A 31 5.63 -11.47 9.30
C ARG A 31 4.63 -10.35 9.00
N VAL A 32 3.79 -10.50 7.97
CA VAL A 32 2.84 -9.45 7.55
C VAL A 32 1.50 -9.49 8.30
N ASN A 33 1.06 -10.66 8.76
CA ASN A 33 -0.26 -10.79 9.41
C ASN A 33 -0.21 -10.65 10.93
N ARG A 34 0.98 -10.63 11.53
CA ARG A 34 1.12 -10.41 12.97
C ARG A 34 0.63 -9.01 13.35
N GLU A 35 -0.18 -8.91 14.39
CA GLU A 35 -0.73 -7.63 14.88
C GLU A 35 0.35 -6.59 15.22
N SER A 36 1.53 -7.04 15.68
CA SER A 36 2.69 -6.19 15.96
C SER A 36 3.68 -6.08 14.80
N SER A 37 3.29 -6.38 13.56
CA SER A 37 4.17 -6.37 12.37
C SER A 37 4.77 -4.98 12.09
N THR A 38 4.12 -3.92 12.56
CA THR A 38 4.53 -2.53 12.37
C THR A 38 5.43 -1.98 13.49
N VAL A 39 5.60 -2.72 14.59
CA VAL A 39 6.33 -2.26 15.78
C VAL A 39 7.82 -2.53 15.63
N GLY A 40 8.64 -1.48 15.73
CA GLY A 40 10.10 -1.58 15.65
C GLY A 40 10.65 -1.87 14.25
N VAL A 41 9.78 -1.92 13.23
CA VAL A 41 10.19 -2.09 11.83
C VAL A 41 10.43 -0.73 11.19
N GLU A 42 11.50 -0.64 10.41
CA GLU A 42 11.81 0.56 9.64
C GLU A 42 10.74 0.82 8.58
N ILE A 43 10.25 2.06 8.51
CA ILE A 43 9.28 2.47 7.49
C ILE A 43 10.03 2.62 6.16
N PRO A 44 9.59 1.97 5.07
CA PRO A 44 10.16 2.18 3.75
C PRO A 44 10.20 3.67 3.39
N GLU A 45 11.28 4.12 2.74
CA GLU A 45 11.39 5.51 2.27
C GLU A 45 10.27 5.85 1.29
N SER A 46 9.94 4.91 0.39
CA SER A 46 8.87 5.09 -0.58
C SER A 46 8.14 3.80 -0.89
N ILE A 47 6.91 3.94 -1.40
CA ILE A 47 6.13 2.86 -2.00
C ILE A 47 5.46 3.36 -3.28
N GLU A 48 5.18 2.45 -4.20
CA GLU A 48 4.38 2.75 -5.38
C GLU A 48 2.91 2.44 -5.12
N ILE A 49 2.01 3.39 -5.35
CA ILE A 49 0.54 3.17 -5.30
C ILE A 49 -0.02 3.57 -6.65
N GLN A 50 -0.73 2.66 -7.32
CA GLN A 50 -1.33 2.92 -8.64
C GLN A 50 -0.34 3.51 -9.67
N GLY A 51 0.92 3.09 -9.63
CA GLY A 51 1.97 3.58 -10.55
C GLY A 51 2.61 4.91 -10.16
N GLU A 52 2.27 5.48 -8.99
CA GLU A 52 2.89 6.71 -8.47
C GLU A 52 3.77 6.38 -7.26
N ALA A 53 5.05 6.77 -7.34
CA ALA A 53 5.99 6.65 -6.22
C ALA A 53 5.70 7.71 -5.16
N ILE A 54 5.54 7.28 -3.92
CA ILE A 54 5.17 8.10 -2.77
C ILE A 54 6.24 7.97 -1.70
N ASP A 55 6.67 9.10 -1.13
CA ASP A 55 7.52 9.13 0.07
C ASP A 55 6.68 8.73 1.30
N LEU A 56 6.67 7.44 1.58
CA LEU A 56 5.87 6.83 2.63
C LEU A 56 6.32 7.27 4.02
N ARG A 57 7.64 7.40 4.22
CA ARG A 57 8.21 7.80 5.49
C ARG A 57 7.78 9.21 5.85
N SER A 58 7.96 10.16 4.94
CA SER A 58 7.50 11.54 5.12
C SER A 58 5.99 11.60 5.34
N PHE A 59 5.22 10.71 4.69
CA PHE A 59 3.77 10.59 4.87
C PHE A 59 3.35 10.21 6.27
N VAL A 60 3.90 9.12 6.79
CA VAL A 60 3.60 8.69 8.15
C VAL A 60 4.00 9.76 9.16
N PHE A 61 5.15 10.43 8.96
CA PHE A 61 5.60 11.48 9.88
C PHE A 61 4.73 12.74 9.85
N GLU A 62 4.29 13.23 8.69
CA GLU A 62 3.41 14.41 8.63
C GLU A 62 2.06 14.14 9.30
N ILE A 63 1.49 12.95 9.08
CA ILE A 63 0.22 12.54 9.68
C ILE A 63 0.33 12.51 11.20
N LYS A 64 1.38 11.88 11.74
CA LYS A 64 1.60 11.79 13.18
C LYS A 64 1.86 13.11 13.88
N ARG A 65 2.16 14.19 13.14
CA ARG A 65 2.35 15.54 13.69
C ARG A 65 1.04 16.31 13.86
N ARG A 66 -0.10 15.72 13.50
CA ARG A 66 -1.42 16.35 13.58
C ARG A 66 -2.30 15.64 14.59
N ASP A 67 -3.18 16.42 15.19
CA ASP A 67 -4.13 15.92 16.19
C ASP A 67 -5.47 15.51 15.55
N SER A 68 -5.85 16.09 14.41
CA SER A 68 -7.14 15.81 13.76
C SER A 68 -7.15 15.99 12.25
N ILE A 69 -8.19 15.42 11.62
CA ILE A 69 -8.51 15.57 10.19
C ILE A 69 -9.38 16.83 9.99
N PRO A 70 -8.91 17.83 9.21
CA PRO A 70 -9.72 18.96 8.80
C PRO A 70 -11.12 18.58 8.25
N PRO A 71 -12.20 19.30 8.64
CA PRO A 71 -13.59 18.92 8.35
C PRO A 71 -13.98 18.71 6.88
N GLY A 72 -13.15 19.14 5.91
CA GLY A 72 -13.41 18.92 4.48
C GLY A 72 -12.52 17.86 3.81
N GLU A 73 -11.70 17.15 4.57
CA GLU A 73 -10.77 16.16 4.02
C GLU A 73 -11.06 14.73 4.51
N ARG A 74 -12.05 14.52 5.37
CA ARG A 74 -12.48 13.19 5.85
C ARG A 74 -12.72 12.22 4.69
N ASP A 75 -13.52 12.61 3.71
CA ASP A 75 -13.80 11.79 2.53
C ASP A 75 -12.55 11.42 1.72
N ARG A 76 -11.55 12.32 1.67
CA ARG A 76 -10.28 12.05 0.98
C ARG A 76 -9.44 11.05 1.77
N VAL A 77 -9.37 11.22 3.09
CA VAL A 77 -8.68 10.27 3.98
C VAL A 77 -9.35 8.90 3.93
N ASP A 78 -10.67 8.83 3.87
CA ASP A 78 -11.37 7.55 3.72
C ASP A 78 -11.07 6.87 2.38
N ARG A 79 -10.98 7.63 1.29
CA ARG A 79 -10.53 7.09 0.00
C ARG A 79 -9.09 6.62 0.05
N ALA A 80 -8.21 7.38 0.70
CA ALA A 80 -6.82 7.00 0.95
C ALA A 80 -6.72 5.64 1.64
N LYS A 81 -7.43 5.48 2.76
CA LYS A 81 -7.47 4.25 3.53
C LYS A 81 -7.99 3.08 2.69
N ARG A 82 -9.05 3.30 1.88
CA ARG A 82 -9.56 2.27 0.96
C ARG A 82 -8.53 1.85 -0.08
N ASN A 83 -7.82 2.80 -0.69
CA ASN A 83 -6.79 2.51 -1.69
C ASN A 83 -5.62 1.74 -1.06
N LEU A 84 -5.13 2.18 0.10
CA LEU A 84 -4.08 1.49 0.85
C LEU A 84 -4.48 0.05 1.22
N ARG A 85 -5.71 -0.18 1.67
CA ARG A 85 -6.20 -1.53 1.96
C ARG A 85 -6.25 -2.42 0.72
N ARG A 86 -6.58 -1.87 -0.45
CA ARG A 86 -6.53 -2.61 -1.72
C ARG A 86 -5.09 -2.98 -2.07
N GLU A 87 -4.19 -2.00 -2.07
CA GLU A 87 -2.75 -2.20 -2.36
C GLU A 87 -2.09 -3.22 -1.43
N ARG A 88 -2.54 -3.31 -0.17
CA ARG A 88 -2.12 -4.35 0.78
C ARG A 88 -2.53 -5.74 0.30
N LEU A 89 -3.79 -5.92 -0.10
CA LEU A 89 -4.33 -7.20 -0.58
C LEU A 89 -3.64 -7.62 -1.88
N ASP A 90 -3.51 -6.70 -2.83
CA ASP A 90 -2.87 -6.96 -4.13
C ASP A 90 -1.39 -7.41 -3.97
N ARG A 91 -0.70 -6.97 -2.91
CA ARG A 91 0.67 -7.43 -2.58
C ARG A 91 0.71 -8.74 -1.80
N LEU A 92 -0.34 -9.02 -1.03
CA LEU A 92 -0.42 -10.22 -0.22
C LEU A 92 -0.74 -11.45 -1.09
N GLU A 93 -1.61 -11.28 -2.09
CA GLU A 93 -2.09 -12.35 -2.96
C GLU A 93 -0.94 -13.16 -3.61
N PRO A 94 0.10 -12.55 -4.23
CA PRO A 94 1.19 -13.34 -4.82
C PRO A 94 2.01 -14.17 -3.81
N ILE A 95 2.09 -13.71 -2.54
CA ILE A 95 2.72 -14.48 -1.45
C ILE A 95 1.81 -15.64 -1.04
N GLU A 96 0.49 -15.39 -0.96
CA GLU A 96 -0.50 -16.41 -0.63
C GLU A 96 -0.59 -17.48 -1.72
N GLU A 97 -0.59 -17.12 -3.00
CA GLU A 97 -0.67 -18.06 -4.12
C GLU A 97 0.69 -18.72 -4.46
N ASN A 98 1.75 -18.36 -3.72
CA ASN A 98 3.11 -18.88 -3.92
C ASN A 98 3.64 -18.62 -5.35
N GLU A 99 3.34 -17.45 -5.90
CA GLU A 99 3.66 -17.07 -7.28
C GLU A 99 4.92 -16.19 -7.39
N VAL A 100 5.60 -15.93 -6.27
CA VAL A 100 6.77 -15.05 -6.19
C VAL A 100 8.01 -15.78 -5.68
N SER A 101 9.18 -15.27 -6.09
CA SER A 101 10.44 -15.69 -5.49
C SER A 101 10.59 -15.17 -4.05
N TYR A 102 11.60 -15.66 -3.33
CA TYR A 102 11.82 -15.24 -1.94
C TYR A 102 12.19 -13.76 -1.82
N GLU A 103 13.04 -13.27 -2.70
CA GLU A 103 13.47 -11.87 -2.75
C GLU A 103 12.29 -10.94 -3.05
N GLU A 104 11.46 -11.30 -4.03
CA GLU A 104 10.24 -10.56 -4.35
C GLU A 104 9.23 -10.61 -3.20
N GLY A 105 9.08 -11.78 -2.56
CA GLY A 105 8.24 -11.96 -1.37
C GLY A 105 8.68 -11.10 -0.19
N GLU A 106 10.00 -10.97 0.06
CA GLU A 106 10.52 -10.06 1.09
C GLU A 106 10.25 -8.59 0.76
N ALA A 107 10.40 -8.19 -0.50
CA ALA A 107 10.09 -6.83 -0.94
C ALA A 107 8.60 -6.50 -0.77
N LEU A 108 7.72 -7.43 -1.17
CA LEU A 108 6.26 -7.32 -0.97
C LEU A 108 5.91 -7.25 0.52
N ALA A 109 6.50 -8.11 1.36
CA ALA A 109 6.28 -8.11 2.80
C ALA A 109 6.71 -6.77 3.45
N SER A 110 7.86 -6.22 3.05
CA SER A 110 8.31 -4.90 3.49
C SER A 110 7.34 -3.80 3.09
N SER A 111 6.85 -3.84 1.85
CA SER A 111 5.87 -2.88 1.34
C SER A 111 4.52 -2.98 2.08
N ILE A 112 4.04 -4.20 2.37
CA ILE A 112 2.82 -4.45 3.16
C ILE A 112 2.93 -3.83 4.55
N ILE A 113 4.05 -4.06 5.26
CA ILE A 113 4.27 -3.47 6.60
C ILE A 113 4.25 -1.94 6.53
N GLY A 114 4.84 -1.35 5.48
CA GLY A 114 4.78 0.08 5.24
C GLY A 114 3.35 0.60 5.06
N ILE A 115 2.53 -0.11 4.28
CA ILE A 115 1.11 0.21 4.07
C ILE A 115 0.33 0.10 5.40
N ASP A 116 0.54 -0.96 6.18
CA ASP A 116 -0.10 -1.16 7.48
C ASP A 116 0.25 -0.02 8.45
N ARG A 117 1.50 0.46 8.44
CA ARG A 117 1.91 1.62 9.25
C ARG A 117 1.22 2.91 8.83
N ALA A 118 1.05 3.12 7.53
CA ALA A 118 0.33 4.28 7.02
C ALA A 118 -1.16 4.23 7.37
N LEU A 119 -1.78 3.06 7.30
CA LEU A 119 -3.16 2.85 7.74
C LEU A 119 -3.33 3.16 9.23
N GLU A 120 -2.47 2.62 10.10
CA GLU A 120 -2.50 2.87 11.54
C GLU A 120 -2.36 4.38 11.85
N ALA A 121 -1.46 5.08 11.16
CA ALA A 121 -1.28 6.52 11.33
C ALA A 121 -2.54 7.31 10.93
N LEU A 122 -3.20 6.94 9.82
CA LEU A 122 -4.43 7.58 9.37
C LEU A 122 -5.63 7.24 10.27
N GLU A 123 -5.68 6.04 10.85
CA GLU A 123 -6.71 5.61 11.80
C GLU A 123 -6.59 6.34 13.14
N GLY A 124 -5.36 6.61 13.60
CA GLY A 124 -5.11 7.41 14.79
C GLY A 124 -5.68 8.83 14.74
N LEU A 125 -5.79 9.41 13.54
CA LEU A 125 -6.39 10.75 13.35
C LEU A 125 -7.93 10.77 13.42
N ASP A 126 -8.60 9.62 13.30
CA ASP A 126 -10.07 9.51 13.36
C ASP A 126 -10.59 9.22 14.78
N ALA A 127 -9.70 9.07 15.77
CA ALA A 127 -10.10 9.00 17.16
C ALA A 127 -10.87 10.29 17.54
N PRO A 128 -12.03 10.20 18.22
CA PRO A 128 -12.78 11.38 18.61
C PRO A 128 -11.92 12.26 19.52
N ASP A 129 -11.56 13.43 19.03
CA ASP A 129 -10.85 14.46 19.79
C ASP A 129 -11.73 14.90 20.98
N PRO A 130 -11.26 14.83 22.23
CA PRO A 130 -11.92 15.49 23.34
C PRO A 130 -11.82 17.02 23.16
N GLU A 131 -12.83 17.61 22.52
CA GLU A 131 -13.11 19.05 22.48
C GLU A 131 -11.87 19.96 22.41
N THR A 132 -11.21 20.04 21.25
CA THR A 132 -10.18 21.06 21.01
C THR A 132 -10.66 22.10 20.00
N GLU A 133 -11.01 23.30 20.49
CA GLU A 133 -11.26 24.51 19.70
C GLU A 133 -9.94 25.02 19.10
N ALA A 134 -9.48 24.43 18.00
CA ALA A 134 -8.28 24.88 17.28
C ALA A 134 -8.63 25.78 16.07
N LYS A 135 -9.27 26.93 16.33
CA LYS A 135 -9.38 28.01 15.34
C LYS A 135 -8.16 28.94 15.44
N ARG A 136 -7.36 29.01 14.35
CA ARG A 136 -6.72 30.22 13.76
C ARG A 136 -5.40 30.03 12.95
N GLN A 137 -4.95 28.81 12.64
CA GLN A 137 -3.84 28.60 11.67
C GLN A 137 -4.30 28.16 10.24
N GLU A 138 -5.57 28.34 9.91
CA GLU A 138 -6.35 27.34 9.15
C GLU A 138 -6.24 27.29 7.61
N ALA A 139 -5.61 28.23 6.90
CA ALA A 139 -5.62 28.19 5.42
C ALA A 139 -4.34 27.61 4.80
N ALA A 140 -3.16 28.11 5.23
CA ALA A 140 -1.89 27.71 4.64
C ALA A 140 -1.51 26.27 5.03
N ASP A 141 -1.71 25.90 6.28
CA ASP A 141 -1.38 24.54 6.77
C ASP A 141 -2.37 23.51 6.25
N ARG A 142 -3.63 23.89 6.03
CA ARG A 142 -4.60 23.07 5.31
C ARG A 142 -4.20 22.90 3.84
N LYS A 143 -3.82 23.97 3.14
CA LYS A 143 -3.39 23.89 1.73
C LYS A 143 -2.13 23.05 1.55
N ARG A 144 -1.16 23.18 2.46
CA ARG A 144 0.07 22.38 2.45
C ARG A 144 -0.24 20.89 2.65
N TRP A 145 -1.12 20.60 3.59
CA TRP A 145 -1.59 19.24 3.86
C TRP A 145 -2.44 18.66 2.71
N MET A 146 -3.29 19.46 2.09
CA MET A 146 -4.03 19.04 0.90
C MET A 146 -3.09 18.65 -0.24
N ASN A 147 -2.08 19.46 -0.51
CA ASN A 147 -1.07 19.16 -1.54
C ASN A 147 -0.28 17.91 -1.18
N PHE A 148 -0.03 17.69 0.11
CA PHE A 148 0.64 16.51 0.62
C PHE A 148 -0.17 15.24 0.38
N LEU A 149 -1.43 15.20 0.86
CA LEU A 149 -2.33 14.06 0.66
C LEU A 149 -2.58 13.76 -0.83
N LYS A 150 -2.74 14.79 -1.66
CA LYS A 150 -2.96 14.61 -3.11
C LYS A 150 -1.76 13.97 -3.81
N LYS A 151 -0.54 14.30 -3.41
CA LYS A 151 0.68 13.71 -3.96
C LYS A 151 0.92 12.29 -3.43
N ALA A 152 0.53 12.05 -2.18
CA ALA A 152 0.81 10.78 -1.52
C ALA A 152 -0.22 9.67 -1.81
N LEU A 153 -1.34 9.99 -2.45
CA LEU A 153 -2.48 9.06 -2.58
C LEU A 153 -3.05 8.99 -4.00
N GLY A 154 -2.44 9.72 -4.94
CA GLY A 154 -2.88 9.77 -6.33
C GLY A 154 -4.20 10.51 -6.53
N ARG A 155 -4.40 11.04 -7.75
CA ARG A 155 -5.66 11.66 -8.18
C ARG A 155 -6.72 10.58 -8.43
N ASP A 156 -7.89 10.74 -7.81
CA ASP A 156 -9.14 10.13 -8.28
C ASP A 156 -9.59 10.77 -9.62
N ASP A 157 -8.84 10.65 -10.71
CA ASP A 157 -9.28 11.13 -12.03
C ASP A 157 -8.74 10.22 -13.15
N ALA A 158 -9.10 8.95 -13.15
CA ALA A 158 -9.02 8.09 -14.34
C ALA A 158 -10.07 6.97 -14.29
N GLY A 159 -11.34 7.35 -14.18
CA GLY A 159 -12.46 6.42 -14.18
C GLY A 159 -13.72 7.04 -14.80
N GLY A 160 -13.69 7.33 -16.10
CA GLY A 160 -14.84 7.81 -16.86
C GLY A 160 -14.77 7.33 -18.31
N GLY A 161 -15.32 6.15 -18.57
CA GLY A 161 -15.40 5.56 -19.90
C GLY A 161 -16.20 6.44 -20.87
N GLY A 162 -15.70 6.53 -22.11
CA GLY A 162 -16.36 7.25 -23.18
C GLY A 162 -15.55 7.23 -24.46
N ARG A 163 -15.19 6.03 -24.95
CA ARG A 163 -14.73 5.88 -26.33
C ARG A 163 -15.91 6.11 -27.27
N THR A 164 -16.24 7.37 -27.52
CA THR A 164 -17.12 7.73 -28.63
C THR A 164 -16.29 7.61 -29.90
N ARG A 165 -16.50 6.51 -30.64
CA ARG A 165 -16.08 6.42 -32.04
C ARG A 165 -17.27 6.95 -32.85
N PHE A 166 -17.09 8.08 -33.52
CA PHE A 166 -17.88 8.44 -34.70
C PHE A 166 -17.08 8.06 -35.94
#